data_AF-X1RME1-F1
#
_entry.id   AF-X1RME1-F1
#
_cell.length_a   1.000
_cell.length_b   1.000
_cell.length_c   1.000
_cell.angle_alpha   90.00
_cell.angle_beta   90.00
_cell.angle_gamma   90.00
#
_symmetry.space_group_name_H-M   'P 1'
#
loop_
_entity.id
_entity.type
_entity.pdbx_description
1 polymer ?
#
loop_
_entity_poly.entity_id
_entity_poly.type
_entity_poly.pdbx_seq_one_letter_code
_entity_poly.pdbx_strand_id
1 'polypeptide(L)'
;EKSSMRAYIVRRLLLIIPTLLGVSLVIFFVVQLVPGDIIDAMQQVPDIELDRAVLERQLGLDASLPVQYGRWMGFIPERDGNFSGVFQGNLGESFLQKMSVVELVAIAWPVTFQLGLMAIVVAQLIALPIGTYSALRQDTWGDYIGRSFAILAIAVPGFWLGTLIMVFPAIWWDYMPPMMLIHFTEDPIGNLQMFIVPVIILG
;
A
#
# COMPACT_ATOMS: atom_id res chain seq x y z
N GLU A 1 1.25 -38.08 -5.29
CA GLU A 1 0.46 -36.84 -5.08
C GLU A 1 1.11 -35.82 -4.13
N LYS A 2 1.38 -36.12 -2.84
CA LYS A 2 1.96 -35.15 -1.88
C LYS A 2 3.33 -34.55 -2.27
N SER A 3 4.17 -35.30 -2.98
CA SER A 3 5.45 -34.81 -3.53
C SER A 3 5.25 -33.67 -4.55
N SER A 4 4.15 -33.70 -5.32
CA SER A 4 3.81 -32.66 -6.30
C SER A 4 3.43 -31.34 -5.62
N MET A 5 2.61 -31.40 -4.55
CA MET A 5 2.22 -30.19 -3.81
C MET A 5 3.41 -29.56 -3.07
N ARG A 6 4.28 -30.37 -2.45
CA ARG A 6 5.52 -29.85 -1.83
C ARG A 6 6.45 -29.21 -2.86
N ALA A 7 6.66 -29.86 -4.00
CA ALA A 7 7.47 -29.31 -5.08
C ALA A 7 6.87 -28.00 -5.64
N TYR A 8 5.54 -27.93 -5.75
CA TYR A 8 4.83 -26.72 -6.15
C TYR A 8 5.02 -25.57 -5.16
N ILE A 9 4.83 -25.81 -3.86
CA ILE A 9 5.01 -24.79 -2.81
C ILE A 9 6.45 -24.28 -2.82
N VAL A 10 7.44 -25.19 -2.83
CA VAL A 10 8.86 -24.82 -2.88
C VAL A 10 9.17 -23.99 -4.14
N ARG A 11 8.69 -24.43 -5.31
CA ARG A 11 8.88 -23.69 -6.56
C ARG A 11 8.27 -22.29 -6.47
N ARG A 12 7.08 -22.15 -5.87
CA ARG A 12 6.41 -20.86 -5.72
C ARG A 12 7.15 -19.94 -4.74
N LEU A 13 7.62 -20.46 -3.60
CA LEU A 13 8.45 -19.71 -2.65
C LEU A 13 9.77 -19.26 -3.28
N LEU A 14 10.41 -20.13 -4.07
CA LEU A 14 11.63 -19.78 -4.79
C LEU A 14 11.38 -18.74 -5.89
N LEU A 15 10.21 -18.76 -6.55
CA LEU A 15 9.83 -17.75 -7.55
C LEU A 15 9.52 -16.39 -6.94
N ILE A 16 9.08 -16.32 -5.67
CA ILE A 16 8.84 -15.04 -4.98
C ILE A 16 10.12 -14.21 -4.90
N ILE A 17 11.28 -14.83 -4.65
CA ILE A 17 12.56 -14.13 -4.50
C ILE A 17 12.93 -13.31 -5.75
N PRO A 18 13.05 -13.90 -6.96
CA PRO A 18 13.35 -13.13 -8.18
C PRO A 18 12.23 -12.16 -8.54
N THR A 19 10.97 -12.47 -8.24
CA THR A 19 9.86 -11.53 -8.46
C THR A 19 10.01 -10.28 -7.59
N LEU A 20 10.27 -10.45 -6.29
CA LEU A 20 10.48 -9.32 -5.37
C LEU A 20 11.69 -8.50 -5.76
N LEU A 21 12.81 -9.15 -6.11
CA LEU A 21 14.00 -8.45 -6.61
C LEU A 21 13.74 -7.69 -7.91
N GLY A 22 12.96 -8.26 -8.83
CA GLY A 22 12.59 -7.60 -10.07
C GLY A 22 11.70 -6.38 -9.83
N VAL A 23 10.71 -6.53 -8.96
CA VAL A 23 9.80 -5.43 -8.58
C VAL A 23 10.56 -4.33 -7.83
N SER A 24 11.43 -4.67 -6.87
CA SER A 24 12.22 -3.68 -6.13
C SER A 24 13.17 -2.92 -7.05
N LEU A 25 13.78 -3.59 -8.03
CA LEU A 25 14.61 -2.95 -9.04
C LEU A 25 13.80 -1.94 -9.87
N VAL A 26 12.62 -2.35 -10.37
CA VAL A 26 11.74 -1.47 -11.15
C VAL A 26 11.31 -0.26 -10.32
N ILE A 27 10.85 -0.48 -9.08
CA ILE A 27 10.44 0.62 -8.19
C ILE A 27 11.61 1.57 -7.94
N PHE A 28 12.79 1.04 -7.62
CA PHE A 28 13.99 1.86 -7.40
C PHE A 28 14.29 2.75 -8.61
N PHE A 29 14.29 2.20 -9.82
CA PHE A 29 14.51 2.99 -11.03
C PHE A 29 13.40 4.00 -11.28
N VAL A 30 12.13 3.64 -11.09
CA VAL A 30 10.99 4.54 -11.30
C VAL A 30 11.08 5.75 -10.35
N VAL A 31 11.42 5.52 -9.08
CA VAL A 31 11.61 6.61 -8.09
C VAL A 31 12.75 7.54 -8.52
N GLN A 32 13.86 7.00 -9.00
CA GLN A 32 15.01 7.78 -9.46
C GLN A 32 14.76 8.55 -10.77
N LEU A 33 13.70 8.21 -11.51
CA LEU A 33 13.28 8.96 -12.71
C LEU A 33 12.38 10.15 -12.38
N VAL A 34 11.83 10.21 -11.17
CA VAL A 34 11.01 11.35 -10.73
C VAL A 34 11.92 12.58 -10.61
N PRO A 35 11.59 13.71 -11.26
CA PRO A 35 12.38 14.92 -11.15
C PRO A 35 12.30 15.49 -9.72
N GLY A 36 13.46 15.75 -9.11
CA GLY A 36 13.61 16.23 -7.74
C GLY A 36 14.21 15.16 -6.81
N ASP A 37 14.90 15.59 -5.77
CA ASP A 37 15.52 14.71 -4.77
C ASP A 37 15.06 15.05 -3.34
N ILE A 38 15.26 14.14 -2.39
CA ILE A 38 14.95 14.36 -0.99
C ILE A 38 15.64 15.61 -0.43
N ILE A 39 16.82 15.94 -0.96
CA ILE A 39 17.56 17.15 -0.59
C ILE A 39 16.78 18.40 -1.00
N ASP A 40 16.17 18.43 -2.19
CA ASP A 40 15.36 19.56 -2.63
C ASP A 40 14.09 19.73 -1.76
N ALA A 41 13.55 18.62 -1.24
CA ALA A 41 12.44 18.65 -0.29
C ALA A 41 12.87 19.09 1.12
N MET A 42 14.05 18.69 1.58
CA MET A 42 14.60 19.10 2.88
C MET A 42 14.99 20.58 2.90
N GLN A 43 15.48 21.14 1.79
CA GLN A 43 15.87 22.56 1.67
C GLN A 43 14.67 23.52 1.60
N GLN A 44 13.45 23.03 1.38
CA GLN A 44 12.24 23.85 1.47
C GLN A 44 11.87 24.17 2.94
N VAL A 45 12.53 23.56 3.92
CA VAL A 45 12.37 23.88 5.33
C VAL A 45 13.16 25.16 5.65
N PRO A 46 12.52 26.27 6.10
CA PRO A 46 13.09 27.63 6.10
C PRO A 46 14.34 27.89 6.95
N ASP A 47 14.84 26.91 7.70
CA ASP A 47 15.79 27.15 8.80
C ASP A 47 17.12 26.39 8.64
N ILE A 48 17.36 25.79 7.48
CA ILE A 48 18.53 24.94 7.26
C ILE A 48 19.21 25.22 5.91
N GLU A 49 20.19 26.12 5.91
CA GLU A 49 21.21 26.21 4.84
C GLU A 49 22.19 25.04 4.97
N LEU A 50 21.76 23.84 4.59
CA LEU A 50 22.66 22.69 4.46
C LEU A 50 23.33 22.73 3.07
N ASP A 51 24.65 22.63 3.05
CA ASP A 51 25.42 22.40 1.82
C ASP A 51 24.94 21.09 1.17
N ARG A 52 24.36 21.23 -0.03
CA ARG A 52 23.84 20.11 -0.83
C ARG A 52 24.88 19.01 -1.02
N ALA A 53 26.15 19.38 -1.26
CA ALA A 53 27.21 18.41 -1.48
C ALA A 53 27.49 17.55 -0.23
N VAL A 54 27.31 18.12 0.96
CA VAL A 54 27.44 17.39 2.23
C VAL A 54 26.28 16.42 2.40
N LEU A 55 25.05 16.84 2.08
CA LEU A 55 23.87 15.99 2.16
C LEU A 55 23.90 14.85 1.14
N GLU A 56 24.26 15.11 -0.11
CA GLU A 56 24.40 14.06 -1.15
C GLU A 56 25.39 12.98 -0.70
N ARG A 57 26.47 13.40 -0.05
CA ARG A 57 27.48 12.49 0.49
C ARG A 57 27.00 11.72 1.72
N GLN A 58 26.27 12.36 2.63
CA GLN A 58 25.70 11.70 3.81
C GLN A 58 24.63 10.67 3.43
N LEU A 59 23.81 10.98 2.44
CA LEU A 59 22.75 10.11 1.94
C LEU A 59 23.25 9.06 0.93
N GLY A 60 24.52 9.12 0.53
CA GLY A 60 25.11 8.18 -0.42
C GLY A 60 24.61 8.34 -1.86
N LEU A 61 23.99 9.48 -2.17
CA LEU A 61 23.43 9.84 -3.47
C LEU A 61 24.52 10.23 -4.49
N ASP A 62 25.74 10.50 -4.01
CA ASP A 62 26.93 10.73 -4.82
C ASP A 62 27.46 9.45 -5.51
N ALA A 63 26.97 8.26 -5.14
CA ALA A 63 27.38 7.00 -5.76
C ALA A 63 26.58 6.68 -7.03
N SER A 64 27.14 5.86 -7.93
CA SER A 64 26.40 5.38 -9.11
C SER A 64 25.16 4.58 -8.72
N LEU A 65 24.08 4.65 -9.51
CA LEU A 65 22.79 3.96 -9.23
C LEU A 65 22.91 2.48 -8.83
N PRO A 66 23.74 1.64 -9.49
CA PRO A 66 23.90 0.24 -9.07
C PRO A 66 24.48 0.08 -7.66
N VAL A 67 25.36 1.00 -7.25
CA VAL A 67 25.94 1.02 -5.90
C VAL A 67 24.90 1.47 -4.88
N GLN A 68 24.08 2.48 -5.21
CA GLN A 68 22.98 2.91 -4.34
C GLN A 68 21.98 1.78 -4.11
N TYR A 69 21.53 1.10 -5.17
CA TYR A 69 20.63 -0.05 -5.06
C TYR A 69 21.27 -1.20 -4.26
N GLY A 70 22.54 -1.50 -4.53
CA GLY A 70 23.27 -2.55 -3.81
C GLY A 70 23.43 -2.25 -2.32
N ARG A 71 23.67 -1.00 -1.93
CA ARG A 71 23.68 -0.57 -0.52
C ARG A 71 22.30 -0.67 0.11
N TRP A 72 21.28 -0.12 -0.55
CA TRP A 72 19.90 -0.17 -0.07
C TRP A 72 19.40 -1.60 0.14
N MET A 73 19.65 -2.51 -0.81
CA MET A 73 19.32 -3.93 -0.65
C MET A 73 20.14 -4.60 0.45
N GLY A 74 21.37 -4.14 0.69
CA GLY A 74 22.31 -4.76 1.63
C GLY A 74 23.24 -5.81 0.99
N PHE A 75 23.46 -5.71 -0.33
CA PHE A 75 24.43 -6.51 -1.08
C PHE A 75 25.83 -5.88 -1.11
N ILE A 76 25.90 -4.56 -0.96
CA ILE A 76 27.14 -3.78 -0.95
C ILE A 76 27.24 -3.13 0.43
N PRO A 77 28.43 -3.13 1.06
CA PRO A 77 28.59 -2.44 2.34
C PRO A 77 28.38 -0.93 2.16
N GLU A 78 27.87 -0.32 3.22
CA GLU A 78 27.87 1.13 3.35
C GLU A 78 29.29 1.68 3.46
N ARG A 79 29.41 3.01 3.48
CA ARG A 79 30.72 3.68 3.60
C ARG A 79 31.47 3.28 4.87
N ASP A 80 30.74 2.97 5.93
CA ASP A 80 31.28 2.57 7.22
C ASP A 80 31.72 1.09 7.24
N GLY A 81 31.59 0.37 6.12
CA GLY A 81 31.99 -1.03 5.96
C GLY A 81 30.95 -2.05 6.45
N ASN A 82 29.88 -1.58 7.09
CA ASN A 82 28.78 -2.42 7.57
C ASN A 82 27.75 -2.71 6.48
N PHE A 83 27.05 -3.84 6.62
CA PHE A 83 25.89 -4.17 5.79
C PHE A 83 24.62 -3.79 6.57
N SER A 84 23.86 -2.84 6.05
CA SER A 84 22.70 -2.26 6.73
C SER A 84 21.59 -1.91 5.75
N GLY A 85 21.26 -2.85 4.87
CA GLY A 85 20.15 -2.71 3.93
C GLY A 85 18.96 -3.61 4.26
N VAL A 86 18.06 -3.75 3.27
CA VAL A 86 16.80 -4.49 3.37
C VAL A 86 17.01 -5.93 3.87
N PHE A 87 18.05 -6.62 3.39
CA PHE A 87 18.33 -8.01 3.82
C PHE A 87 18.79 -8.13 5.28
N GLN A 88 19.30 -7.06 5.87
CA GLN A 88 19.65 -7.01 7.29
C GLN A 88 18.49 -6.49 8.17
N GLY A 89 17.32 -6.26 7.57
CA GLY A 89 16.13 -5.74 8.26
C GLY A 89 16.12 -4.22 8.38
N ASN A 90 17.04 -3.51 7.73
CA ASN A 90 17.05 -2.06 7.71
C ASN A 90 16.40 -1.53 6.43
N LEU A 91 15.21 -0.94 6.56
CA LEU A 91 14.51 -0.29 5.44
C LEU A 91 14.88 1.19 5.28
N GLY A 92 15.72 1.73 6.17
CA GLY A 92 16.08 3.13 6.26
C GLY A 92 15.17 3.94 7.17
N GLU A 93 15.44 5.25 7.19
CA GLU A 93 14.74 6.25 8.00
C GLU A 93 13.88 7.14 7.12
N SER A 94 12.73 7.56 7.63
CA SER A 94 11.89 8.58 7.00
C SER A 94 12.43 9.97 7.34
N PHE A 95 12.94 10.69 6.34
CA PHE A 95 13.43 12.06 6.52
C PHE A 95 12.31 13.05 6.88
N LEU A 96 11.08 12.77 6.48
CA LEU A 96 9.91 13.61 6.77
C LEU A 96 9.36 13.37 8.18
N GLN A 97 9.19 12.10 8.56
CA GLN A 97 8.57 11.72 9.84
C GLN A 97 9.59 11.48 10.96
N LYS A 98 10.90 11.48 10.63
CA LYS A 98 12.02 11.29 11.55
C LYS A 98 11.92 9.99 12.38
N MET A 99 11.49 8.92 11.73
CA MET A 99 11.38 7.58 12.32
C MET A 99 11.67 6.50 11.29
N SER A 100 11.97 5.29 11.78
CA SER A 100 12.35 4.18 10.91
C SER A 100 11.19 3.77 9.99
N VAL A 101 11.51 3.39 8.75
CA VAL A 101 10.50 2.92 7.80
C VAL A 101 9.80 1.65 8.31
N VAL A 102 10.52 0.83 9.08
CA VAL A 102 9.95 -0.37 9.72
C VAL A 102 8.85 0.01 10.71
N GLU A 103 9.05 1.05 11.53
CA GLU A 103 8.03 1.54 12.47
C GLU A 103 6.80 2.09 11.72
N LEU A 104 7.02 2.85 10.65
CA LEU A 104 5.92 3.38 9.83
C LEU A 104 5.07 2.26 9.24
N VAL A 105 5.72 1.23 8.69
CA VAL A 105 5.04 0.05 8.17
C VAL A 105 4.32 -0.68 9.30
N ALA A 106 4.92 -0.81 10.49
CA ALA A 106 4.29 -1.47 11.64
C ALA A 106 3.04 -0.73 12.14
N ILE A 107 3.00 0.60 12.04
CA ILE A 107 1.81 1.41 12.38
C ILE A 107 0.71 1.21 11.32
N ALA A 108 1.07 1.22 10.04
CA ALA A 108 0.10 1.11 8.94
C ALA A 108 -0.42 -0.32 8.71
N TRP A 109 0.41 -1.33 8.95
CA TRP A 109 0.13 -2.72 8.61
C TRP A 109 -1.17 -3.27 9.20
N PRO A 110 -1.47 -3.10 10.51
CA PRO A 110 -2.73 -3.59 11.10
C PRO A 110 -3.96 -2.97 10.44
N VAL A 111 -3.88 -1.68 10.09
CA VAL A 111 -4.96 -0.92 9.44
C VAL A 111 -5.23 -1.48 8.05
N THR A 112 -4.17 -1.64 7.24
CA THR A 112 -4.28 -2.22 5.89
C THR A 112 -4.79 -3.66 5.93
N PHE A 113 -4.29 -4.46 6.87
CA PHE A 113 -4.71 -5.84 7.05
C PHE A 113 -6.19 -5.94 7.41
N GLN A 114 -6.64 -5.14 8.39
CA GLN A 114 -8.03 -5.09 8.79
C GLN A 114 -8.94 -4.64 7.64
N LEU A 115 -8.61 -3.53 6.99
CA LEU A 115 -9.37 -2.99 5.87
C LEU A 115 -9.48 -4.02 4.74
N GLY A 116 -8.36 -4.64 4.35
CA GLY A 116 -8.33 -5.64 3.28
C GLY A 116 -9.13 -6.89 3.62
N LEU A 117 -9.04 -7.37 4.87
CA LEU A 117 -9.81 -8.53 5.32
C LEU A 117 -11.31 -8.25 5.30
N MET A 118 -11.74 -7.09 5.83
CA MET A 118 -13.14 -6.69 5.81
C MET A 118 -13.66 -6.50 4.39
N ALA A 119 -12.87 -5.89 3.49
CA ALA A 119 -13.21 -5.74 2.07
C ALA A 119 -13.40 -7.09 1.37
N ILE A 120 -12.51 -8.05 1.59
CA ILE A 120 -12.68 -9.41 1.04
C ILE A 120 -13.98 -10.04 1.54
N VAL A 121 -14.30 -9.91 2.82
CA VAL A 121 -15.53 -10.46 3.39
C VAL A 121 -16.76 -9.82 2.73
N VAL A 122 -16.82 -8.49 2.64
CA VAL A 122 -17.94 -7.78 2.02
C VAL A 122 -18.06 -8.12 0.54
N ALA A 123 -16.94 -8.16 -0.19
CA ALA A 123 -16.91 -8.56 -1.59
C ALA A 123 -17.49 -9.95 -1.80
N GLN A 124 -17.12 -10.93 -0.99
CA GLN A 124 -17.65 -12.29 -1.09
C GLN A 124 -19.14 -12.33 -0.74
N LEU A 125 -19.58 -11.59 0.28
CA LEU A 125 -20.99 -11.52 0.68
C LEU A 125 -21.90 -10.91 -0.40
N ILE A 126 -21.38 -10.03 -1.24
CA ILE A 126 -22.15 -9.40 -2.32
C ILE A 126 -21.98 -10.17 -3.64
N ALA A 127 -20.74 -10.48 -4.02
CA ALA A 127 -20.42 -11.08 -5.31
C ALA A 127 -20.90 -12.54 -5.41
N LEU A 128 -20.81 -13.34 -4.35
CA LEU A 128 -21.23 -14.75 -4.41
C LEU A 128 -22.75 -14.89 -4.60
N PRO A 129 -23.63 -14.22 -3.84
CA PRO A 129 -25.07 -14.33 -4.08
C PRO A 129 -25.48 -13.81 -5.46
N ILE A 130 -24.97 -12.66 -5.88
CA ILE A 130 -25.29 -12.10 -7.21
C ILE A 130 -24.79 -13.04 -8.30
N GLY A 131 -23.53 -13.47 -8.22
CA GLY A 131 -22.92 -14.36 -9.21
C GLY A 131 -23.60 -15.72 -9.30
N THR A 132 -23.92 -16.34 -8.15
CA THR A 132 -24.62 -17.64 -8.12
C THR A 132 -26.07 -17.51 -8.62
N TYR A 133 -26.79 -16.47 -8.20
CA TYR A 133 -28.16 -16.23 -8.67
C TYR A 133 -28.21 -16.00 -10.18
N SER A 134 -27.35 -15.12 -10.70
CA SER A 134 -27.21 -14.85 -12.14
C SER A 134 -26.83 -16.10 -12.93
N ALA A 135 -25.93 -16.94 -12.41
CA ALA A 135 -25.53 -18.17 -13.06
C ALA A 135 -26.65 -19.22 -13.13
N LEU A 136 -27.50 -19.31 -12.11
CA LEU A 136 -28.62 -20.25 -12.04
C LEU A 136 -29.87 -19.76 -12.80
N ARG A 137 -30.09 -18.45 -12.88
CA ARG A 137 -31.27 -17.82 -13.49
C ARG A 137 -30.89 -16.85 -14.61
N GLN A 138 -30.12 -17.36 -15.55
CA GLN A 138 -29.63 -16.62 -16.71
C GLN A 138 -30.79 -16.02 -17.53
N ASP A 139 -30.55 -14.83 -18.10
CA ASP A 139 -31.49 -14.10 -18.95
C ASP A 139 -32.83 -13.76 -18.28
N THR A 140 -32.87 -13.77 -16.95
CA THR A 140 -34.02 -13.28 -16.18
C THR A 140 -33.83 -11.82 -15.81
N TRP A 141 -34.93 -11.12 -15.50
CA TRP A 141 -34.86 -9.73 -15.03
C TRP A 141 -33.96 -9.55 -13.80
N GLY A 142 -33.96 -10.53 -12.88
CA GLY A 142 -33.07 -10.50 -11.72
C GLY A 142 -31.59 -10.64 -12.09
N ASP A 143 -31.27 -11.43 -13.12
CA ASP A 143 -29.91 -11.53 -13.65
C ASP A 143 -29.46 -10.21 -14.30
N TYR A 144 -30.29 -9.59 -15.14
CA TYR A 144 -29.97 -8.29 -15.75
C TYR A 144 -29.72 -7.21 -14.70
N ILE A 145 -30.52 -7.15 -13.62
CA ILE A 145 -30.32 -6.21 -12.52
C ILE A 145 -29.00 -6.49 -11.81
N GLY A 146 -28.74 -7.75 -11.41
CA GLY A 146 -27.53 -8.13 -10.70
C GLY A 146 -26.26 -7.85 -11.50
N ARG A 147 -26.25 -8.18 -12.79
CA ARG A 147 -25.14 -7.91 -13.70
C ARG A 147 -24.95 -6.43 -13.96
N SER A 148 -26.01 -5.66 -14.16
CA SER A 148 -25.91 -4.22 -14.38
C SER A 148 -25.37 -3.52 -13.14
N PHE A 149 -25.82 -3.91 -11.95
CA PHE A 149 -25.29 -3.41 -10.69
C PHE A 149 -23.79 -3.73 -10.54
N ALA A 150 -23.37 -4.96 -10.80
CA ALA A 150 -21.96 -5.35 -10.74
C ALA A 150 -21.09 -4.56 -11.73
N ILE A 151 -21.57 -4.36 -12.97
CA ILE A 151 -20.87 -3.55 -13.97
C ILE A 151 -20.73 -2.11 -13.50
N LEU A 152 -21.80 -1.50 -12.97
CA LEU A 152 -21.77 -0.14 -12.44
C LEU A 152 -20.79 -0.01 -11.27
N ALA A 153 -20.82 -0.95 -10.31
CA ALA A 153 -19.93 -0.94 -9.16
C ALA A 153 -18.44 -1.00 -9.57
N ILE A 154 -18.11 -1.79 -10.59
CA ILE A 154 -16.74 -1.91 -11.11
C ILE A 154 -16.34 -0.70 -11.98
N ALA A 155 -17.30 -0.08 -12.67
CA ALA A 155 -17.04 1.02 -13.60
C ALA A 155 -16.70 2.34 -12.88
N VAL A 156 -17.19 2.53 -11.65
CA VAL A 156 -16.95 3.76 -10.89
C VAL A 156 -15.61 3.68 -10.15
N PRO A 157 -14.69 4.64 -10.33
CA PRO A 157 -13.42 4.64 -9.61
C PRO A 157 -13.60 4.78 -8.10
N GLY A 158 -12.92 3.95 -7.31
CA GLY A 158 -13.01 3.96 -5.84
C GLY A 158 -12.62 5.31 -5.22
N PHE A 159 -11.59 5.99 -5.74
CA PHE A 159 -11.21 7.33 -5.26
C PHE A 159 -12.32 8.37 -5.48
N TRP A 160 -13.08 8.24 -6.58
CA TRP A 160 -14.19 9.12 -6.91
C TRP A 160 -15.34 8.91 -5.94
N LEU A 161 -15.74 7.66 -5.69
CA LEU A 161 -16.74 7.33 -4.66
C LEU A 161 -16.31 7.81 -3.27
N GLY A 162 -15.05 7.58 -2.90
CA GLY A 162 -14.50 8.05 -1.63
C GLY A 162 -14.61 9.57 -1.48
N THR A 163 -14.27 10.31 -2.54
CA THR A 163 -14.39 11.77 -2.54
C THR A 163 -15.85 12.21 -2.43
N LEU A 164 -16.77 11.58 -3.17
CA LEU A 164 -18.20 11.91 -3.08
C LEU A 164 -18.78 11.66 -1.70
N ILE A 165 -18.40 10.55 -1.06
CA ILE A 165 -18.89 10.17 0.27
C ILE A 165 -18.29 11.07 1.36
N MET A 166 -17.13 11.68 1.14
CA MET A 166 -16.64 12.72 2.06
C MET A 166 -17.31 14.08 1.82
N VAL A 167 -17.48 14.48 0.55
CA VAL A 167 -17.89 15.85 0.20
C VAL A 167 -19.40 16.08 0.32
N PHE A 168 -20.23 15.18 -0.20
CA PHE A 168 -21.68 15.41 -0.23
C PHE A 168 -22.33 15.41 1.17
N PRO A 169 -21.99 14.45 2.06
CA PRO A 169 -22.43 14.50 3.45
C PRO A 169 -22.03 15.78 4.17
N ALA A 170 -20.82 16.27 3.92
CA ALA A 170 -20.32 17.49 4.55
C ALA A 170 -21.08 18.74 4.09
N ILE A 171 -21.40 18.84 2.79
CA ILE A 171 -22.11 20.01 2.24
C ILE A 171 -23.58 20.05 2.66
N TRP A 172 -24.28 18.92 2.63
CA TRP A 172 -25.74 18.90 2.80
C TRP A 172 -26.21 18.60 4.22
N TRP A 173 -25.41 17.86 5.00
CA TRP A 173 -25.80 17.40 6.34
C TRP A 173 -24.82 17.79 7.44
N ASP A 174 -23.79 18.60 7.13
CA ASP A 174 -22.74 19.00 8.08
C ASP A 174 -22.08 17.79 8.78
N TYR A 175 -22.04 16.66 8.06
CA TYR A 175 -21.47 15.40 8.55
C TYR A 175 -20.31 14.98 7.68
N MET A 176 -19.17 14.67 8.29
CA MET A 176 -18.05 14.04 7.61
C MET A 176 -17.68 12.74 8.32
N PRO A 177 -17.39 11.66 7.57
CA PRO A 177 -16.85 10.44 8.18
C PRO A 177 -15.61 10.74 9.03
N PRO A 178 -15.39 10.02 10.13
CA PRO A 178 -14.21 10.21 10.97
C PRO A 178 -12.93 10.06 10.14
N MET A 179 -12.00 11.01 10.28
CA MET A 179 -10.69 10.94 9.63
C MET A 179 -9.57 10.47 10.55
N MET A 180 -9.75 10.59 11.87
CA MET A 180 -8.81 10.06 12.84
C MET A 180 -9.07 8.57 13.06
N LEU A 181 -8.01 7.78 12.95
CA LEU A 181 -8.06 6.34 13.19
C LEU A 181 -8.46 6.07 14.64
N ILE A 182 -9.57 5.37 14.83
CA ILE A 182 -9.91 4.77 16.12
C ILE A 182 -9.19 3.42 16.18
N HIS A 183 -8.31 3.20 17.17
CA HIS A 183 -7.62 1.92 17.27
C HIS A 183 -8.60 0.82 17.72
N PHE A 184 -8.49 -0.36 17.11
CA PHE A 184 -9.36 -1.50 17.43
C PHE A 184 -9.28 -1.91 18.91
N THR A 185 -8.13 -1.71 19.56
CA THR A 185 -7.93 -2.01 20.99
C THR A 185 -8.62 -1.02 21.94
N GLU A 186 -8.93 0.18 21.48
CA GLU A 186 -9.54 1.25 22.29
C GLU A 186 -11.06 1.20 22.21
N ASP A 187 -11.60 1.17 20.98
CA ASP A 187 -13.03 1.01 20.71
C ASP A 187 -13.23 0.11 19.49
N PRO A 188 -13.46 -1.20 19.69
CA PRO A 188 -13.67 -2.15 18.60
C PRO A 188 -14.88 -1.80 17.74
N ILE A 189 -15.95 -1.27 18.34
CA ILE A 189 -17.20 -1.01 17.62
C ILE A 189 -17.05 0.26 16.77
N GLY A 190 -16.53 1.35 17.36
CA GLY A 190 -16.26 2.58 16.64
C GLY A 190 -15.25 2.39 15.52
N ASN A 191 -14.21 1.59 15.76
CA ASN A 191 -13.25 1.19 14.73
C ASN A 191 -13.95 0.45 13.56
N LEU A 192 -14.76 -0.58 13.84
CA LEU A 192 -15.47 -1.31 12.78
C LEU A 192 -16.43 -0.40 12.00
N GLN A 193 -17.13 0.52 12.69
CA GLN A 193 -18.03 1.49 12.06
C GLN A 193 -17.29 2.43 11.10
N MET A 194 -16.11 2.91 11.49
CA MET A 194 -15.27 3.77 10.65
C MET A 194 -14.88 3.09 9.33
N PHE A 195 -14.67 1.76 9.35
CA PHE A 195 -14.28 1.01 8.16
C PHE A 195 -15.44 0.62 7.23
N ILE A 196 -16.70 0.71 7.64
CA ILE A 196 -17.85 0.25 6.82
C ILE A 196 -17.84 0.89 5.43
N VAL A 197 -17.71 2.22 5.38
CA VAL A 197 -17.73 2.97 4.12
C VAL A 197 -16.52 2.61 3.23
N PRO A 198 -15.26 2.72 3.70
CA PRO A 198 -14.09 2.30 2.92
C PRO A 198 -14.18 0.85 2.41
N VAL A 199 -14.68 -0.06 3.25
CA VAL A 199 -14.80 -1.49 2.93
C VAL A 199 -15.80 -1.75 1.81
N ILE A 200 -16.93 -1.04 1.79
CA ILE A 200 -17.94 -1.17 0.72
C ILE A 200 -17.42 -0.58 -0.61
N ILE A 201 -16.60 0.46 -0.55
CA ILE A 201 -16.01 1.07 -1.76
C ILE A 201 -14.90 0.19 -2.34
N LEU A 202 -14.12 -0.46 -1.48
CA LEU A 202 -12.95 -1.24 -1.86
C LEU A 202 -13.28 -2.70 -2.19
N GLY A 203 -14.28 -3.29 -1.54
CA GLY A 203 -14.74 -4.65 -1.74
C GLY A 203 -15.95 -4.76 -2.67
#